data_AF-A0A5K0ZBM2-F1
#
_entry.id   AF-A0A5K0ZBM2-F1
#
_cell.length_a   1.000
_cell.length_b   1.000
_cell.length_c   1.000
_cell.angle_alpha   90.00
_cell.angle_beta   90.00
_cell.angle_gamma   90.00
#
_symmetry.space_group_name_H-M   'P 1'
#
loop_
_entity.id
_entity.type
_entity.pdbx_description
1 polymer ?
#
loop_
_entity_poly.entity_id
_entity_poly.type
_entity_poly.pdbx_seq_one_letter_code
_entity_poly.pdbx_strand_id
1 'polypeptide(L)'
;MRRGAGGGGPGLGAAGGRRLSVLNVAEKPSVARSVASILSGSGNPPSREGRSRYNRVFEFEYNIRGQPCLMLMTSVTGHLMELDFDQRYRKWHSCDPSDLFSAPVQKFVPE
;
A
#
# COMPACT_ATOMS: atom_id res chain seq x y z
N MET A 1 -56.13 5.21 -1.18
CA MET A 1 -56.22 6.49 -0.44
C MET A 1 -56.45 6.22 1.05
N ARG A 2 -55.38 6.10 1.83
CA ARG A 2 -55.33 6.34 3.29
C ARG A 2 -53.90 6.77 3.62
N ARG A 3 -53.77 7.94 4.25
CA ARG A 3 -52.51 8.56 4.72
C ARG A 3 -52.21 8.12 6.15
N GLY A 4 -50.96 8.26 6.57
CA GLY A 4 -50.50 8.23 7.96
C GLY A 4 -49.10 7.60 8.03
N ALA A 5 -48.02 8.34 7.83
CA ALA A 5 -47.37 9.26 8.78
C ALA A 5 -46.40 8.56 9.74
N GLY A 6 -45.17 9.07 9.79
CA GLY A 6 -44.35 9.10 11.00
C GLY A 6 -43.47 7.88 11.26
N GLY A 7 -42.20 7.98 10.87
CA GLY A 7 -41.18 7.03 11.28
C GLY A 7 -39.79 7.47 10.82
N GLY A 8 -39.43 8.73 11.10
CA GLY A 8 -38.06 9.21 10.96
C GLY A 8 -37.16 8.43 11.91
N GLY A 9 -36.59 7.34 11.40
CA GLY A 9 -35.55 6.57 12.07
C GLY A 9 -34.32 7.46 12.28
N PRO A 10 -33.63 7.31 13.42
CA PRO A 10 -32.63 8.26 13.88
C PRO A 10 -31.51 8.36 12.84
N GLY A 11 -31.20 9.60 12.46
CA GLY A 11 -29.96 9.92 11.80
C GLY A 11 -28.83 9.34 12.63
N LEU A 12 -28.11 8.38 12.06
CA LEU A 12 -26.81 7.98 12.53
C LEU A 12 -25.93 9.23 12.43
N GLY A 13 -25.93 10.01 13.51
CA GLY A 13 -24.89 10.96 13.81
C GLY A 13 -23.60 10.19 13.80
N ALA A 14 -22.88 10.27 12.68
CA ALA A 14 -21.52 9.79 12.60
C ALA A 14 -20.69 10.71 13.50
N ALA A 15 -20.59 10.29 14.76
CA ALA A 15 -19.59 10.75 15.69
C ALA A 15 -18.26 10.86 14.94
N GLY A 16 -17.57 11.99 15.10
CA GLY A 16 -16.27 12.29 14.51
C GLY A 16 -15.13 11.42 15.06
N GLY A 17 -15.35 10.10 15.15
CA GLY A 17 -14.29 9.12 15.32
C GLY A 17 -13.48 9.08 14.03
N ARG A 18 -12.16 9.24 14.16
CA ARG A 18 -11.24 9.12 13.02
C ARG A 18 -11.45 7.73 12.42
N ARG A 19 -11.90 7.68 11.17
CA ARG A 19 -11.96 6.44 10.39
C ARG A 19 -10.56 5.82 10.36
N LEU A 20 -10.44 4.59 10.87
CA LEU A 20 -9.16 3.87 10.90
C LEU A 20 -8.79 3.52 9.46
N SER A 21 -7.60 3.91 9.02
CA SER A 21 -7.06 3.56 7.71
C SER A 21 -5.90 2.59 7.86
N VAL A 22 -5.92 1.50 7.10
CA VAL A 22 -4.91 0.44 7.14
C VAL A 22 -4.20 0.38 5.81
N LEU A 23 -2.89 0.65 5.80
CA LEU A 23 -2.05 0.52 4.62
C LEU A 23 -1.55 -0.92 4.49
N ASN A 24 -1.79 -1.51 3.33
CA ASN A 24 -1.39 -2.86 2.97
C ASN A 24 -0.51 -2.79 1.71
N VAL A 25 0.65 -3.43 1.72
CA VAL A 25 1.63 -3.34 0.63
C VAL A 25 2.03 -4.74 0.18
N ALA A 26 1.69 -5.10 -1.06
CA ALA A 26 2.15 -6.34 -1.69
C ALA A 26 3.49 -6.15 -2.42
N GLU A 27 4.18 -7.26 -2.70
CA GLU A 27 5.45 -7.26 -3.47
C GLU A 27 5.26 -6.88 -4.95
N LYS A 28 4.09 -7.17 -5.53
CA LYS A 28 3.81 -7.02 -6.96
C LYS A 28 2.42 -6.42 -7.21
N PRO A 29 2.22 -5.65 -8.30
CA PRO A 29 0.92 -5.06 -8.63
C PRO A 29 -0.20 -6.08 -8.84
N SER A 30 0.10 -7.23 -9.45
CA SER A 30 -0.87 -8.31 -9.68
C SER A 30 -1.38 -8.91 -8.36
N VAL A 31 -0.48 -9.08 -7.39
CA VAL A 31 -0.83 -9.60 -6.05
C VAL A 31 -1.72 -8.62 -5.31
N ALA A 32 -1.39 -7.33 -5.32
CA ALA A 32 -2.23 -6.31 -4.69
C ALA A 32 -3.65 -6.28 -5.25
N ARG A 33 -3.80 -6.36 -6.57
CA ARG A 33 -5.12 -6.43 -7.23
C ARG A 33 -5.89 -7.67 -6.80
N SER A 34 -5.26 -8.85 -6.84
CA SER A 34 -5.92 -10.10 -6.49
C SER A 34 -6.39 -10.12 -5.03
N VAL A 35 -5.55 -9.68 -4.10
CA VAL A 35 -5.92 -9.57 -2.67
C VAL A 35 -7.03 -8.55 -2.46
N ALA A 36 -6.95 -7.37 -3.09
CA ALA A 36 -8.00 -6.37 -2.99
C ALA A 36 -9.34 -6.90 -3.51
N SER A 37 -9.37 -7.58 -4.66
CA SER A 37 -10.61 -8.16 -5.21
C SER A 37 -11.23 -9.23 -4.31
N ILE A 38 -10.41 -10.06 -3.67
CA ILE A 38 -10.88 -11.10 -2.74
C ILE A 38 -11.45 -10.47 -1.47
N LEU A 39 -10.72 -9.51 -0.88
CA LEU A 39 -11.10 -8.91 0.41
C LEU A 39 -12.23 -7.89 0.29
N SER A 40 -12.36 -7.19 -0.83
CA SER A 40 -13.48 -6.28 -1.09
C SER A 40 -14.78 -7.01 -1.41
N GLY A 41 -14.74 -8.30 -1.72
CA GLY A 41 -15.88 -9.06 -2.25
C GLY A 41 -16.33 -8.59 -3.63
N SER A 42 -15.55 -7.74 -4.30
CA SER A 42 -15.85 -7.23 -5.65
C SER A 42 -14.75 -7.66 -6.62
N GLY A 43 -15.15 -8.22 -7.78
CA GLY A 43 -14.17 -8.61 -8.81
C GLY A 43 -13.31 -7.44 -9.29
N ASN A 44 -13.85 -6.21 -9.22
CA ASN A 44 -13.16 -4.99 -9.59
C ASN A 44 -13.22 -3.94 -8.45
N PRO A 45 -12.24 -3.95 -7.53
CA PRO A 45 -12.19 -3.00 -6.42
C PRO A 45 -11.96 -1.56 -6.90
N PRO A 46 -12.60 -0.55 -6.27
CA PRO A 46 -12.30 0.85 -6.54
C PRO A 46 -10.80 1.11 -6.40
N SER A 47 -10.24 1.84 -7.35
CA SER A 47 -8.82 2.18 -7.33
C SER A 47 -8.57 3.62 -7.72
N ARG A 48 -7.57 4.22 -7.08
CA ARG A 48 -7.00 5.51 -7.45
C ARG A 48 -5.57 5.35 -7.92
N GLU A 49 -5.13 6.30 -8.73
CA GLU A 49 -3.73 6.36 -9.16
C GLU A 49 -2.84 6.87 -8.01
N GLY A 50 -1.68 6.24 -7.85
CA GLY A 50 -0.62 6.69 -6.98
C GLY A 50 0.39 7.56 -7.72
N ARG A 51 1.55 7.82 -7.10
CA ARG A 51 2.68 8.49 -7.78
C ARG A 51 3.28 7.63 -8.89
N SER A 52 3.21 6.30 -8.73
CA SER A 52 3.63 5.33 -9.75
C SER A 52 2.42 4.88 -10.57
N ARG A 53 2.57 4.89 -11.89
CA ARG A 53 1.55 4.39 -12.83
C ARG A 53 1.29 2.88 -12.66
N TYR A 54 2.28 2.13 -12.18
CA TYR A 54 2.19 0.68 -12.04
C TYR A 54 1.61 0.24 -10.69
N ASN A 55 1.73 1.09 -9.66
CA ASN A 55 1.32 0.77 -8.29
C ASN A 55 0.06 1.54 -7.94
N ARG A 56 -1.09 1.02 -8.41
CA ARG A 56 -2.41 1.58 -8.05
C ARG A 56 -2.69 1.37 -6.56
N VAL A 57 -3.56 2.20 -6.01
CA VAL A 57 -4.08 2.05 -4.65
C VAL A 57 -5.53 1.64 -4.74
N PHE A 58 -5.87 0.48 -4.19
CA PHE A 58 -7.24 -0.03 -4.09
C PHE A 58 -7.80 0.35 -2.72
N GLU A 59 -9.02 0.87 -2.70
CA GLU A 59 -9.68 1.33 -1.48
C GLU A 59 -10.98 0.58 -1.28
N PHE A 60 -11.15 -0.02 -0.09
CA PHE A 60 -12.37 -0.72 0.28
C PHE A 60 -12.56 -0.74 1.79
N GLU A 61 -13.81 -0.77 2.24
CA GLU A 61 -14.15 -0.90 3.66
C GLU A 61 -14.00 -2.37 4.09
N TYR A 62 -13.45 -2.60 5.28
CA TYR A 62 -13.24 -3.93 5.83
C TYR A 62 -13.34 -3.91 7.36
N ASN A 63 -13.70 -5.05 7.96
CA ASN A 63 -13.77 -5.20 9.42
C ASN A 63 -12.61 -6.07 9.91
N ILE A 64 -11.64 -5.46 10.59
CA ILE A 64 -10.54 -6.21 11.24
C ILE A 64 -10.94 -6.46 12.69
N ARG A 65 -11.17 -7.72 13.06
CA ARG A 65 -11.51 -8.12 14.43
C ARG A 65 -12.69 -7.31 15.03
N GLY A 66 -13.69 -7.02 14.20
CA GLY A 66 -14.88 -6.26 14.59
C GLY A 66 -14.70 -4.73 14.64
N GLN A 67 -13.55 -4.21 14.22
CA GLN A 67 -13.32 -2.77 14.04
C GLN A 67 -13.43 -2.39 12.56
N PRO A 68 -14.39 -1.52 12.18
CA PRO A 68 -14.48 -0.99 10.82
C PRO A 68 -13.26 -0.14 10.47
N CYS A 69 -12.68 -0.40 9.29
CA CYS A 69 -11.55 0.34 8.78
C CYS A 69 -11.58 0.46 7.25
N LEU A 70 -10.92 1.50 6.74
CA LEU A 70 -10.62 1.67 5.34
C LEU A 70 -9.31 0.93 5.02
N MET A 71 -9.37 -0.05 4.13
CA MET A 71 -8.20 -0.73 3.60
C MET A 71 -7.66 0.05 2.40
N LEU A 72 -6.38 0.42 2.48
CA LEU A 72 -5.60 1.01 1.40
C LEU A 72 -4.60 -0.04 0.92
N MET A 73 -4.91 -0.75 -0.16
CA MET A 73 -4.07 -1.82 -0.70
C MET A 73 -3.26 -1.31 -1.89
N THR A 74 -1.94 -1.41 -1.81
CA THR A 74 -1.02 -1.05 -2.90
C THR A 74 0.08 -2.09 -3.03
N SER A 75 1.09 -1.83 -3.88
CA SER A 75 2.23 -2.71 -4.04
C SER A 75 3.53 -1.95 -4.27
N VAL A 76 4.64 -2.65 -4.11
CA VAL A 76 5.92 -2.33 -4.75
C VAL A 76 6.03 -3.13 -6.07
N THR A 77 7.20 -3.06 -6.70
CA THR A 77 7.52 -3.80 -7.93
C THR A 77 8.82 -4.59 -7.70
N GLY A 78 8.78 -5.55 -6.77
CA GLY A 78 9.98 -6.28 -6.33
C GLY A 78 10.75 -5.56 -5.22
N HIS A 79 12.09 -5.62 -5.27
CA HIS A 79 12.94 -4.99 -4.26
C HIS A 79 12.84 -3.46 -4.30
N LEU A 80 12.49 -2.85 -3.17
CA LEU A 80 12.37 -1.39 -3.05
C LEU A 80 13.73 -0.69 -2.94
N MET A 81 14.72 -1.38 -2.37
CA MET A 81 16.03 -0.82 -2.08
C MET A 81 17.12 -1.66 -2.70
N GLU A 82 18.18 -0.98 -3.12
CA GLU A 82 19.42 -1.59 -3.56
C GLU A 82 20.48 -1.47 -2.47
N LEU A 83 21.50 -2.31 -2.57
CA LEU A 83 22.68 -2.27 -1.73
C LEU A 83 23.90 -2.25 -2.65
N ASP A 84 24.72 -1.22 -2.49
CA ASP A 84 25.88 -0.97 -3.35
C ASP A 84 27.03 -0.40 -2.51
N PHE A 85 28.24 -0.44 -3.05
CA PHE A 85 29.37 0.23 -2.41
C PHE A 85 29.31 1.74 -2.62
N ASP A 86 30.01 2.48 -1.75
CA ASP A 86 30.26 3.90 -1.96
C ASP A 86 30.95 4.15 -3.31
N GLN A 87 30.74 5.33 -3.89
CA GLN A 87 31.19 5.69 -5.24
C GLN A 87 32.69 5.45 -5.47
N ARG A 88 33.52 5.53 -4.41
CA ARG A 88 34.96 5.24 -4.47
C ARG A 88 35.33 3.77 -4.73
N TYR A 89 34.43 2.83 -4.44
CA TYR A 89 34.64 1.39 -4.62
C TYR A 89 33.80 0.77 -5.75
N ARG A 90 32.85 1.54 -6.30
CA ARG A 90 31.84 1.03 -7.23
C ARG A 90 32.38 0.73 -8.64
N LYS A 91 33.51 1.31 -9.05
CA LYS A 91 34.08 1.07 -10.40
C LYS A 91 35.07 -0.10 -10.34
N TRP A 92 35.05 -0.95 -11.37
CA TRP A 92 35.89 -2.16 -11.46
C TRP A 92 37.39 -1.95 -11.20
N HIS A 93 37.92 -0.75 -11.46
CA HIS A 93 39.33 -0.41 -11.26
C HIS A 93 39.54 0.76 -10.28
N SER A 94 38.57 1.05 -9.40
CA SER A 94 38.72 2.15 -8.42
C SER A 94 39.33 1.72 -7.08
N CYS A 95 39.45 0.43 -6.80
CA CYS A 95 40.14 -0.10 -5.62
C CYS A 95 40.74 -1.49 -5.90
N ASP A 96 41.54 -2.00 -4.97
CA ASP A 96 41.92 -3.41 -4.99
C ASP A 96 40.67 -4.26 -4.65
N PRO A 97 40.40 -5.39 -5.35
CA PRO A 97 39.27 -6.26 -5.02
C PRO A 97 39.26 -6.74 -3.56
N SER A 98 40.43 -6.85 -2.91
CA SER A 98 40.54 -7.22 -1.50
C SER A 98 39.96 -6.16 -0.55
N ASP A 99 39.94 -4.88 -0.94
CA ASP A 99 39.34 -3.80 -0.15
C ASP A 99 37.83 -4.01 0.02
N LEU A 100 37.16 -4.66 -0.95
CA LEU A 100 35.71 -4.88 -0.96
C LEU A 100 35.24 -5.76 0.21
N PHE A 101 36.11 -6.58 0.81
CA PHE A 101 35.76 -7.39 1.98
C PHE A 101 35.54 -6.56 3.25
N SER A 102 36.10 -5.35 3.30
CA SER A 102 35.99 -4.44 4.44
C SER A 102 35.32 -3.10 4.11
N ALA A 103 35.05 -2.86 2.82
CA ALA A 103 34.43 -1.64 2.34
C ALA A 103 32.98 -1.51 2.86
N PRO A 104 32.58 -0.31 3.30
CA PRO A 104 31.20 -0.06 3.70
C PRO A 104 30.26 -0.13 2.49
N VAL A 105 29.09 -0.74 2.71
CA VAL A 105 27.98 -0.77 1.75
C VAL A 105 26.88 0.19 2.19
N GLN A 106 26.19 0.78 1.21
CA GLN A 106 25.09 1.70 1.40
C GLN A 106 23.81 1.09 0.87
N LYS A 107 22.72 1.30 1.61
CA LYS A 107 21.36 0.89 1.21
C LYS A 107 20.55 2.12 0.84
N PHE A 108 19.98 2.16 -0.35
CA PHE A 108 19.23 3.31 -0.85
C PHE A 108 18.02 2.89 -1.69
N VAL A 109 17.05 3.79 -1.89
CA VAL A 109 15.92 3.62 -2.81
C VAL A 109 16.31 4.27 -4.14
N PRO A 110 16.40 3.51 -5.25
CA PRO A 110 16.69 4.08 -6.57
C PRO A 110 15.59 5.07 -7.01
N GLU A 111 15.96 6.04 -7.86
CA GLU A 111 15.01 6.99 -8.47
C GLU A 111 14.06 6.33 -9.48
#